data_AF-A0A7S1QS94-F1
#
_entry.id   AF-A0A7S1QS94-F1
#
_cell.length_a   1.000
_cell.length_b   1.000
_cell.length_c   1.000
_cell.angle_alpha   90.00
_cell.angle_beta   90.00
_cell.angle_gamma   90.00
#
_symmetry.space_group_name_H-M   'P 1'
#
loop_
_entity.id
_entity.type
_entity.pdbx_description
1 polymer ?
#
loop_
_entity_poly.entity_id
_entity_poly.type
_entity_poly.pdbx_seq_one_letter_code
_entity_poly.pdbx_strand_id
1 'polypeptide(L)'
;ALFPAPPAVSPEQRDEDAPKAGALDSAFQVTWDALFARLAAMFGEEVAAAVRPHEAALKATPFEEIDPEGELCSVTLLPAPQKLADPRYMTIERFRERLKKNESSPVSLYEARALFYHAIGCSKLFRGDGVGVNGGAEWAILNRPLARIPGLAVFP
;
A
#
# COMPACT_ATOMS: atom_id res chain seq x y z
N ALA A 1 56.32 -27.97 10.48
CA ALA A 1 55.59 -27.94 9.21
C ALA A 1 54.24 -27.26 9.44
N LEU A 2 53.82 -26.39 8.52
CA LEU A 2 52.42 -26.02 8.18
C LEU A 2 51.66 -25.21 9.26
N PHE A 3 51.22 -23.96 9.13
CA PHE A 3 51.07 -22.97 8.04
C PHE A 3 51.16 -21.54 8.64
N PRO A 4 51.52 -20.49 7.89
CA PRO A 4 51.37 -19.11 8.35
C PRO A 4 49.88 -18.71 8.44
N ALA A 5 49.55 -17.89 9.44
CA ALA A 5 48.19 -17.33 9.61
C ALA A 5 47.83 -16.45 8.40
N PRO A 6 46.57 -16.49 7.92
CA PRO A 6 46.12 -15.62 6.84
C PRO A 6 46.12 -14.14 7.30
N PRO A 7 46.42 -13.19 6.41
CA PRO A 7 46.39 -11.77 6.75
C PRO A 7 44.96 -11.33 7.08
N ALA A 8 44.85 -10.41 8.04
CA ALA A 8 43.60 -9.75 8.39
C ALA A 8 43.03 -9.04 7.15
N VAL A 9 41.82 -9.43 6.75
CA VAL A 9 41.05 -8.72 5.74
C VAL A 9 40.49 -7.46 6.40
N SER A 10 41.03 -6.30 6.03
CA SER A 10 40.46 -5.01 6.38
C SER A 10 39.03 -4.93 5.84
N PRO A 11 38.01 -4.55 6.65
CA PRO A 11 36.65 -4.41 6.17
C PRO A 11 36.47 -3.03 5.54
N GLU A 12 37.16 -2.80 4.42
CA GLU A 12 36.81 -1.72 3.52
C GLU A 12 36.48 -2.36 2.16
N GLN A 13 35.34 -1.94 1.60
CA GLN A 13 34.77 -2.33 0.31
C GLN A 13 33.92 -3.61 0.33
N ARG A 14 32.67 -3.45 0.79
CA ARG A 14 31.53 -4.07 0.08
C ARG A 14 30.60 -2.96 -0.39
N ASP A 15 30.69 -2.73 -1.70
CA ASP A 15 29.63 -2.29 -2.60
C ASP A 15 28.64 -1.25 -2.03
N GLU A 16 28.99 0.01 -2.32
CA GLU A 16 27.98 0.97 -2.77
C GLU A 16 27.20 0.40 -3.98
N ASP A 17 25.95 0.84 -4.12
CA ASP A 17 25.00 0.51 -5.19
C ASP A 17 24.10 -0.73 -5.03
N ALA A 18 23.59 -0.93 -3.82
CA ALA A 18 22.17 -1.29 -3.73
C ALA A 18 21.34 0.01 -3.77
N PRO A 19 20.32 0.16 -4.63
CA PRO A 19 19.41 1.28 -4.52
C PRO A 19 18.83 1.21 -3.10
N LYS A 20 19.13 2.23 -2.27
CA LYS A 20 18.43 2.43 -1.01
C LYS A 20 16.96 2.50 -1.40
N ALA A 21 16.24 1.39 -1.27
CA ALA A 21 14.80 1.36 -1.34
C ALA A 21 14.38 2.47 -0.39
N GLY A 22 13.93 3.59 -0.96
CA GLY A 22 13.76 4.84 -0.24
C GLY A 22 13.05 4.52 1.05
N ALA A 23 13.65 4.88 2.17
CA ALA A 23 13.06 4.67 3.48
C ALA A 23 11.76 5.46 3.49
N LEU A 24 10.67 4.83 3.05
CA LEU A 24 9.34 5.30 3.28
C LEU A 24 9.23 5.34 4.80
N ASP A 25 9.24 6.55 5.37
CA ASP A 25 9.04 6.78 6.79
C ASP A 25 7.91 5.87 7.26
N SER A 26 8.22 5.06 8.28
CA SER A 26 7.39 3.95 8.74
C SER A 26 5.98 4.40 9.14
N ALA A 27 5.84 5.66 9.56
CA ALA A 27 4.58 6.33 9.77
C ALA A 27 4.53 7.62 8.96
N PHE A 28 3.36 7.93 8.38
CA PHE A 28 3.09 9.21 7.73
C PHE A 28 1.66 9.66 7.98
N GLN A 29 1.43 10.97 7.99
CA GLN A 29 0.09 11.50 8.15
C GLN A 29 -0.75 11.14 6.92
N VAL A 30 -1.94 10.59 7.13
CA VAL A 30 -2.81 10.12 6.05
C VAL A 30 -3.65 11.27 5.53
N THR A 31 -3.10 12.03 4.60
CA THR A 31 -3.87 12.93 3.76
C THR A 31 -4.06 12.30 2.38
N TRP A 32 -5.04 12.78 1.62
CA TRP A 32 -5.15 12.40 0.21
C TRP A 32 -3.86 12.71 -0.55
N ASP A 33 -3.28 13.90 -0.36
CA ASP A 33 -2.04 14.30 -1.03
C ASP A 33 -0.87 13.37 -0.67
N ALA A 34 -0.73 13.00 0.60
CA ALA A 34 0.32 12.09 1.05
C ALA A 34 0.14 10.68 0.46
N LEU A 35 -1.10 10.19 0.37
CA LEU A 35 -1.40 8.91 -0.26
C LEU A 35 -1.06 8.93 -1.75
N PHE A 36 -1.52 9.93 -2.49
CA PHE A 36 -1.25 10.06 -3.93
C PHE A 36 0.23 10.24 -4.25
N ALA A 37 0.97 10.96 -3.39
CA ALA A 37 2.42 11.10 -3.52
C ALA A 37 3.17 9.78 -3.28
N ARG A 38 2.62 8.86 -2.49
CA ARG A 38 3.25 7.59 -2.13
C ARG A 38 2.79 6.40 -2.97
N LEU A 39 1.69 6.51 -3.72
CA LEU A 39 1.14 5.40 -4.52
C LEU A 39 2.17 4.71 -5.41
N ALA A 40 2.98 5.48 -6.14
CA ALA A 40 4.01 4.93 -7.03
C ALA A 40 5.08 4.15 -6.27
N ALA A 41 5.52 4.66 -5.12
CA ALA A 41 6.49 3.98 -4.26
C ALA A 41 5.90 2.72 -3.59
N MET A 42 4.60 2.73 -3.27
CA MET A 42 3.91 1.61 -2.62
C MET A 42 3.60 0.48 -3.61
N PHE A 43 3.15 0.81 -4.81
CA PHE A 43 2.52 -0.14 -5.71
C PHE A 43 2.98 -0.05 -7.17
N GLY A 44 3.89 0.86 -7.51
CA GLY A 44 4.40 1.06 -8.87
C GLY A 44 3.70 2.18 -9.64
N GLU A 45 4.41 2.73 -10.63
CA GLU A 45 3.92 3.82 -11.49
C GLU A 45 2.65 3.46 -12.25
N GLU A 46 2.50 2.18 -12.63
CA GLU A 46 1.33 1.71 -13.35
C GLU A 46 0.03 1.88 -12.55
N VAL A 47 0.09 1.62 -11.25
CA VAL A 47 -1.05 1.75 -10.34
C VAL A 47 -1.31 3.22 -10.05
N ALA A 48 -0.26 4.00 -9.81
CA ALA A 48 -0.37 5.44 -9.58
C ALA A 48 -1.01 6.15 -10.78
N ALA A 49 -0.55 5.85 -12.00
CA ALA A 49 -1.07 6.42 -13.23
C ALA A 49 -2.55 6.07 -13.46
N ALA A 50 -2.97 4.84 -13.14
CA ALA A 50 -4.35 4.40 -13.32
C ALA A 50 -5.33 5.07 -12.33
N VAL A 51 -4.88 5.40 -11.12
CA VAL A 51 -5.72 5.98 -10.07
C VAL A 51 -5.73 7.51 -10.13
N ARG A 52 -4.65 8.14 -10.61
CA ARG A 52 -4.49 9.61 -10.64
C ARG A 52 -5.64 10.39 -11.29
N PRO A 53 -6.27 9.93 -12.39
CA PRO A 53 -7.44 10.61 -12.96
C PRO A 53 -8.63 10.77 -11.99
N HIS A 54 -8.71 9.91 -10.97
CA HIS A 54 -9.79 9.89 -9.99
C HIS A 54 -9.52 10.76 -8.76
N GLU A 55 -8.35 11.40 -8.65
CA GLU A 55 -7.93 12.11 -7.45
C GLU A 55 -8.93 13.16 -6.98
N ALA A 56 -9.38 14.03 -7.88
CA ALA A 56 -10.36 15.07 -7.54
C ALA A 56 -11.70 14.47 -7.08
N ALA A 57 -12.18 13.42 -7.77
CA ALA A 57 -13.44 12.78 -7.44
C ALA A 57 -13.37 12.03 -6.09
N LEU A 58 -12.26 11.34 -5.81
CA LEU A 58 -12.03 10.65 -4.54
C LEU A 58 -11.98 11.61 -3.35
N LYS A 59 -11.42 12.81 -3.53
CA LYS A 59 -11.38 13.86 -2.51
C LYS A 59 -12.75 14.49 -2.24
N ALA A 60 -13.55 14.66 -3.29
CA ALA A 60 -14.82 15.40 -3.22
C ALA A 60 -16.03 14.52 -2.89
N THR A 61 -15.98 13.23 -3.21
CA THR A 61 -17.14 12.33 -3.12
C THR A 61 -17.10 11.53 -1.81
N PRO A 62 -18.14 11.61 -0.95
CA PRO A 62 -18.26 10.77 0.24
C PRO A 62 -18.16 9.27 -0.07
N PHE A 63 -17.69 8.47 0.90
CA PHE A 63 -17.53 7.03 0.71
C PHE A 63 -18.85 6.36 0.28
N GLU A 64 -19.93 6.72 0.97
CA GLU A 64 -21.27 6.18 0.81
C GLU A 64 -21.90 6.52 -0.55
N GLU A 65 -21.42 7.57 -1.23
CA GLU A 65 -21.85 7.87 -2.60
C GLU A 65 -21.11 7.03 -3.64
N ILE A 66 -19.87 6.60 -3.34
CA ILE A 66 -19.10 5.70 -4.20
C ILE A 66 -19.55 4.25 -4.03
N ASP A 67 -19.85 3.81 -2.80
CA ASP A 67 -20.29 2.46 -2.44
C ASP A 67 -21.65 2.49 -1.72
N PRO A 68 -22.75 2.84 -2.42
CA PRO A 68 -24.07 3.04 -1.80
C PRO A 68 -24.65 1.76 -1.18
N GLU A 69 -24.32 0.61 -1.76
CA GLU A 69 -24.77 -0.70 -1.27
C GLU A 69 -23.87 -1.26 -0.15
N GLY A 70 -22.77 -0.55 0.19
CA GLY A 70 -21.83 -0.96 1.24
C GLY A 70 -21.09 -2.26 0.94
N GLU A 71 -20.90 -2.60 -0.34
CA GLU A 71 -20.31 -3.87 -0.76
C GLU A 71 -18.87 -4.01 -0.26
N LEU A 72 -18.08 -2.93 -0.33
CA LEU A 72 -16.67 -2.93 0.11
C LEU A 72 -16.59 -3.24 1.60
N CYS A 73 -17.45 -2.61 2.40
CA CYS A 73 -17.53 -2.86 3.82
C CYS A 73 -17.94 -4.31 4.11
N SER A 74 -18.95 -4.83 3.39
CA SER A 74 -19.47 -6.19 3.59
C SER A 74 -18.39 -7.26 3.38
N VAL A 75 -17.60 -7.12 2.32
CA VAL A 75 -16.55 -8.09 1.94
C VAL A 75 -15.38 -8.06 2.92
N THR A 76 -15.07 -6.90 3.50
CA THR A 76 -13.99 -6.76 4.50
C THR A 76 -14.28 -7.51 5.80
N LEU A 77 -15.55 -7.70 6.13
CA LEU A 77 -16.01 -8.41 7.33
C LEU A 77 -15.95 -9.94 7.18
N LEU A 78 -15.73 -10.45 5.98
CA LEU A 78 -15.60 -11.89 5.75
C LEU A 78 -14.33 -12.46 6.41
N PRO A 79 -14.36 -13.74 6.88
CA PRO A 79 -13.16 -14.45 7.30
C PRO A 79 -12.07 -14.41 6.22
N ALA A 80 -10.80 -14.31 6.62
CA ALA A 80 -9.69 -14.07 5.68
C ALA A 80 -9.66 -15.01 4.45
N PRO A 81 -9.89 -16.34 4.56
CA PRO A 81 -9.93 -17.21 3.39
C PRO A 81 -11.08 -16.88 2.43
N GLN A 82 -12.26 -16.55 2.96
CA GLN A 82 -13.44 -16.19 2.16
C GLN A 82 -13.27 -14.81 1.52
N LYS A 83 -12.75 -13.85 2.29
CA LYS A 83 -12.44 -12.50 1.83
C LYS A 83 -11.47 -12.50 0.65
N LEU A 84 -10.37 -13.25 0.75
CA LEU A 84 -9.37 -13.34 -0.32
C LEU A 84 -9.92 -14.03 -1.58
N ALA A 85 -10.88 -14.96 -1.41
CA ALA A 85 -11.55 -15.63 -2.51
C ALA A 85 -12.68 -14.80 -3.15
N ASP A 86 -13.32 -13.88 -2.42
CA ASP A 86 -14.42 -13.05 -2.95
C ASP A 86 -13.91 -12.11 -4.05
N PRO A 87 -14.51 -12.09 -5.26
CA PRO A 87 -14.06 -11.30 -6.42
C PRO A 87 -14.17 -9.78 -6.22
N ARG A 88 -14.93 -9.31 -5.24
CA ARG A 88 -15.06 -7.88 -4.89
C ARG A 88 -13.95 -7.38 -3.97
N TYR A 89 -13.23 -8.28 -3.29
CA TYR A 89 -12.12 -7.89 -2.42
C TYR A 89 -10.89 -7.42 -3.20
N MET A 90 -10.64 -6.12 -3.23
CA MET A 90 -9.60 -5.54 -4.07
C MET A 90 -8.20 -5.69 -3.45
N THR A 91 -7.49 -6.76 -3.80
CA THR A 91 -6.04 -6.85 -3.54
C THR A 91 -5.25 -6.10 -4.61
N ILE A 92 -3.99 -5.80 -4.32
CA ILE A 92 -3.12 -5.15 -5.30
C ILE A 92 -2.87 -6.03 -6.54
N GLU A 93 -2.76 -7.34 -6.35
CA GLU A 93 -2.61 -8.32 -7.44
C GLU A 93 -3.83 -8.29 -8.36
N ARG A 94 -5.04 -8.27 -7.77
CA ARG A 94 -6.29 -8.20 -8.54
C ARG A 94 -6.42 -6.88 -9.29
N PHE A 95 -6.04 -5.77 -8.67
CA PHE A 95 -6.01 -4.47 -9.33
C PHE A 95 -5.06 -4.49 -10.54
N ARG A 96 -3.84 -5.04 -10.39
CA ARG A 96 -2.90 -5.20 -11.51
C ARG A 96 -3.42 -6.12 -12.61
N GLU A 97 -4.07 -7.23 -12.26
CA GLU A 97 -4.73 -8.09 -13.25
C GLU A 97 -5.81 -7.33 -14.03
N ARG A 98 -6.60 -6.50 -13.34
CA ARG A 98 -7.62 -5.64 -13.95
C ARG A 98 -7.01 -4.63 -14.92
N LEU A 99 -5.85 -4.04 -14.59
CA LEU A 99 -5.12 -3.17 -15.52
C LEU A 99 -4.67 -3.91 -16.78
N LYS A 100 -4.15 -5.13 -16.64
CA LYS A 100 -3.69 -5.95 -17.78
C LYS A 100 -4.82 -6.43 -18.68
N LYS A 101 -5.94 -6.87 -18.10
CA LYS A 101 -7.07 -7.45 -18.85
C LYS A 101 -7.82 -6.43 -19.69
N ASN A 102 -7.82 -5.17 -19.25
CA ASN A 102 -8.70 -4.14 -19.78
C ASN A 102 -7.89 -2.89 -20.17
N GLU A 103 -6.83 -3.06 -20.96
CA GLU A 103 -6.07 -1.93 -21.52
C GLU A 103 -6.98 -0.90 -22.22
N SER A 104 -8.15 -1.32 -22.70
CA SER A 104 -9.12 -0.48 -23.40
C SER A 104 -10.14 0.22 -22.49
N SER A 105 -10.23 -0.10 -21.20
CA SER A 105 -11.24 0.48 -20.30
C SER A 105 -10.60 1.03 -19.02
N PRO A 106 -10.76 2.34 -18.75
CA PRO A 106 -10.16 2.97 -17.59
C PRO A 106 -10.66 2.33 -16.29
N VAL A 107 -9.84 2.43 -15.25
CA VAL A 107 -10.26 2.14 -13.87
C VAL A 107 -11.45 3.04 -13.53
N SER A 108 -12.45 2.50 -12.86
CA SER A 108 -13.60 3.27 -12.35
C SER A 108 -13.30 3.91 -10.99
N LEU A 109 -14.09 4.94 -10.63
CA LEU A 109 -13.98 5.58 -9.31
C LEU A 109 -14.19 4.57 -8.16
N TYR A 110 -15.12 3.63 -8.35
CA TYR A 110 -15.36 2.55 -7.39
C TYR A 110 -14.13 1.65 -7.22
N GLU A 111 -13.50 1.20 -8.31
CA GLU A 111 -12.29 0.37 -8.25
C GLU A 111 -11.11 1.10 -7.60
N ALA A 112 -10.96 2.40 -7.89
CA ALA A 112 -9.97 3.24 -7.24
C ALA A 112 -10.25 3.34 -5.72
N ARG A 113 -11.51 3.57 -5.31
CA ARG A 113 -11.89 3.59 -3.89
C ARG A 113 -11.68 2.23 -3.22
N ALA A 114 -11.99 1.14 -3.91
CA ALA A 114 -11.78 -0.22 -3.44
C ALA A 114 -10.30 -0.51 -3.17
N LEU A 115 -9.38 -0.01 -4.00
CA LEU A 115 -7.93 -0.11 -3.76
C LEU A 115 -7.54 0.59 -2.45
N PHE A 116 -7.98 1.82 -2.23
CA PHE A 116 -7.70 2.55 -0.98
C PHE A 116 -8.28 1.83 0.24
N TYR A 117 -9.50 1.31 0.13
CA TYR A 117 -10.18 0.64 1.24
C TYR A 117 -9.56 -0.71 1.59
N HIS A 118 -9.33 -1.58 0.60
CA HIS A 118 -8.88 -2.96 0.82
C HIS A 118 -7.36 -3.13 0.82
N ALA A 119 -6.64 -2.52 -0.12
CA ALA A 119 -5.20 -2.74 -0.26
C ALA A 119 -4.37 -1.80 0.62
N ILE A 120 -4.83 -0.56 0.80
CA ILE A 120 -4.17 0.41 1.69
C ILE A 120 -4.73 0.33 3.11
N GLY A 121 -6.02 0.01 3.26
CA GLY A 121 -6.68 -0.05 4.56
C GLY A 121 -7.23 1.30 5.05
N CYS A 122 -7.52 2.23 4.13
CA CYS A 122 -8.22 3.46 4.48
C CYS A 122 -9.62 3.11 4.97
N SER A 123 -10.04 3.61 6.13
CA SER A 123 -11.40 3.33 6.64
C SER A 123 -12.47 4.04 5.82
N LYS A 124 -13.74 3.65 5.96
CA LYS A 124 -14.86 4.39 5.34
C LYS A 124 -15.01 5.82 5.91
N LEU A 125 -14.52 6.03 7.14
CA LEU A 125 -14.50 7.33 7.82
C LEU A 125 -13.31 8.19 7.39
N PHE A 126 -12.44 7.68 6.50
CA PHE A 126 -11.29 8.41 6.00
C PHE A 126 -11.72 9.62 5.17
N ARG A 127 -11.44 10.81 5.70
CA ARG A 127 -11.70 12.10 5.05
C ARG A 127 -10.52 12.59 4.23
N GLY A 128 -9.31 12.19 4.61
CA GLY A 128 -8.06 12.54 3.93
C GLY A 128 -7.62 13.99 4.08
N ASP A 129 -8.12 14.67 5.11
CA ASP A 129 -7.62 15.96 5.60
C ASP A 129 -6.51 15.79 6.67
N GLY A 130 -6.17 14.55 7.03
CA GLY A 130 -5.14 14.23 8.00
C GLY A 130 -5.58 14.35 9.46
N VAL A 131 -6.89 14.54 9.71
CA VAL A 131 -7.46 14.69 11.04
C VAL A 131 -8.51 13.61 11.29
N GLY A 132 -8.31 12.81 12.33
CA GLY A 132 -9.24 11.79 12.76
C GLY A 132 -10.52 12.38 13.38
N VAL A 133 -11.53 11.53 13.58
CA VAL A 133 -12.82 11.90 14.17
C VAL A 133 -12.72 12.52 15.59
N ASN A 134 -11.60 12.29 16.28
CA ASN A 134 -11.32 12.82 17.61
C ASN A 134 -10.50 14.13 17.58
N GLY A 135 -10.21 14.68 16.40
CA GLY A 135 -9.36 15.87 16.23
C GLY A 135 -7.85 15.62 16.30
N GLY A 136 -7.43 14.37 16.53
CA GLY A 136 -6.01 13.98 16.48
C GLY A 136 -5.52 13.80 15.04
N ALA A 137 -4.20 13.89 14.83
CA ALA A 137 -3.63 13.58 13.53
C ALA A 137 -3.84 12.10 13.17
N GLU A 138 -4.29 11.83 11.94
CA GLU A 138 -4.45 10.47 11.41
C GLU A 138 -3.14 10.00 10.76
N TRP A 139 -2.64 8.83 11.18
CA TRP A 139 -1.36 8.29 10.71
C TRP A 139 -1.53 6.89 10.11
N ALA A 140 -0.86 6.62 8.99
CA ALA A 140 -0.75 5.29 8.39
C ALA A 140 0.62 4.73 8.70
N ILE A 141 0.62 3.48 9.13
CA ILE A 141 1.82 2.67 9.27
C ILE A 141 1.82 1.66 8.13
N LEU A 142 2.82 1.71 7.27
CA LEU A 142 2.90 0.77 6.16
C LEU A 142 3.15 -0.63 6.70
N ASN A 143 2.25 -1.56 6.36
CA ASN A 143 2.40 -2.95 6.75
C ASN A 143 3.61 -3.54 6.00
N ARG A 144 4.67 -3.89 6.72
CA ARG A 144 5.87 -4.53 6.16
C ARG A 144 5.80 -6.03 6.47
N PRO A 145 6.21 -6.92 5.54
CA PRO A 145 6.40 -8.31 5.88
C PRO A 145 7.27 -8.42 7.14
N LEU A 146 6.87 -9.26 8.11
CA LEU A 146 7.59 -9.41 9.38
C LEU A 146 9.09 -9.70 9.16
N ALA A 147 9.43 -10.50 8.15
CA ALA A 147 10.80 -10.82 7.74
C ALA A 147 11.63 -9.61 7.27
N ARG A 148 11.01 -8.45 7.03
CA ARG A 148 11.65 -7.20 6.61
C ARG A 148 11.71 -6.15 7.72
N ILE A 149 11.32 -6.50 8.94
CA ILE A 149 11.46 -5.63 10.11
C ILE A 149 12.87 -5.86 10.71
N PRO A 150 13.76 -4.85 10.70
CA PRO A 150 15.10 -5.01 11.27
C PRO A 150 15.04 -5.45 12.74
N GLY A 151 15.78 -6.50 13.09
CA GLY A 151 15.84 -7.03 14.46
C GLY A 151 14.74 -8.01 14.85
N LEU A 152 13.79 -8.31 13.96
CA LEU A 152 12.75 -9.30 14.23
C LEU A 152 13.23 -10.72 13.85
N ALA A 153 13.31 -11.61 14.84
CA ALA A 153 13.56 -13.03 14.59
C ALA A 153 12.25 -13.72 14.19
N VAL A 154 12.24 -14.37 13.02
CA VAL A 154 11.12 -15.20 12.56
C VAL A 154 11.53 -16.66 12.79
N PHE A 155 10.79 -17.38 13.62
CA PHE A 155 10.99 -18.81 13.86
C PHE A 155 10.02 -19.62 12.97
N PRO A 156 10.47 -20.75 12.38
CA PRO A 156 9.65 -21.61 11.53
C PRO A 156 8.54 -22.33 12.30
#